data_AF-A0A939FGQ0-F1
#
_entry.id   AF-A0A939FGQ0-F1
#
_cell.length_a   1.000
_cell.length_b   1.000
_cell.length_c   1.000
_cell.angle_alpha   90.00
_cell.angle_beta   90.00
_cell.angle_gamma   90.00
#
_symmetry.space_group_name_H-M   'P 1'
#
loop_
_entity.id
_entity.type
_entity.pdbx_description
1 polymer ?
#
loop_
_entity_poly.entity_id
_entity_poly.type
_entity_poly.pdbx_seq_one_letter_code
_entity_poly.pdbx_strand_id
1 'polypeptide(L)' 'MRRVTKLAAAVSTTAVLALTATACGESSTESAGKKDMGVGLAFDVGGRDDHSFNEAAARGVDKAEKELGVKSKEMTAGN' A
#
# COMPACT_ATOMS: atom_id res chain seq x y z
N MET A 1 1.03 40.29 -6.78
CA MET A 1 0.97 39.02 -7.52
C MET A 1 1.72 37.87 -6.84
N ARG A 2 3.02 37.99 -6.50
CA ARG A 2 3.80 36.89 -5.86
C ARG A 2 3.22 36.31 -4.55
N ARG A 3 2.58 37.15 -3.72
CA ARG A 3 1.95 36.71 -2.46
C ARG A 3 0.64 35.96 -2.69
N VAL A 4 -0.12 36.36 -3.72
CA VAL A 4 -1.39 35.73 -4.10
C VAL A 4 -1.14 34.33 -4.67
N THR A 5 -0.10 34.18 -5.50
CA THR A 5 0.30 32.87 -6.05
C THR A 5 0.77 31.89 -4.96
N LYS A 6 1.49 32.38 -3.94
CA LYS A 6 1.93 31.55 -2.79
C LYS A 6 0.76 31.09 -1.93
N LEU A 7 -0.22 31.96 -1.69
CA LEU A 7 -1.42 31.62 -0.93
C LEU A 7 -2.29 30.62 -1.70
N ALA A 8 -2.46 30.80 -3.02
CA ALA A 8 -3.20 29.86 -3.87
C ALA A 8 -2.57 28.46 -3.86
N ALA A 9 -1.23 28.36 -3.93
CA ALA A 9 -0.52 27.09 -3.87
C ALA A 9 -0.60 26.40 -2.50
N ALA A 10 -0.60 27.17 -1.40
CA ALA A 10 -0.75 26.61 -0.05
C ALA A 10 -2.19 26.10 0.20
N VAL A 11 -3.19 26.79 -0.34
CA VAL A 11 -4.60 26.37 -0.24
C VAL A 11 -4.87 25.12 -1.07
N SER A 12 -4.33 25.03 -2.29
CA SER A 12 -4.54 23.85 -3.15
C SER A 12 -3.89 22.59 -2.58
N THR A 13 -2.67 22.71 -2.02
CA THR A 13 -1.98 21.57 -1.38
C THR A 13 -2.72 21.07 -0.14
N THR A 14 -3.24 21.97 0.69
CA THR A 14 -4.03 21.61 1.88
C THR A 14 -5.36 20.96 1.48
N ALA A 15 -6.02 21.46 0.44
CA ALA A 15 -7.27 20.90 -0.05
C ALA A 15 -7.11 19.46 -0.58
N VAL A 16 -6.04 19.19 -1.34
CA VAL A 16 -5.74 17.83 -1.85
C VAL A 16 -5.47 16.85 -0.70
N LEU A 17 -4.77 17.29 0.35
CA LEU A 17 -4.52 16.46 1.53
C LEU A 17 -5.82 16.17 2.31
N ALA A 18 -6.71 17.16 2.43
CA ALA A 18 -8.00 16.98 3.09
C ALA A 18 -8.94 16.04 2.30
N LEU A 19 -8.96 16.14 0.97
CA LEU A 19 -9.77 15.28 0.09
C LEU A 19 -9.28 13.82 0.08
N THR A 20 -7.98 13.58 0.22
CA THR A 20 -7.44 12.22 0.32
C THR A 20 -7.70 11.59 1.69
N ALA A 21 -7.75 12.39 2.76
CA ALA A 21 -8.06 11.92 4.11
C ALA A 21 -9.53 11.50 4.28
N THR A 22 -10.49 12.17 3.62
CA THR A 22 -11.92 11.82 3.72
C THR A 22 -12.37 10.71 2.77
N ALA A 23 -11.54 10.34 1.78
CA ALA A 23 -11.83 9.22 0.87
C ALA A 23 -11.74 7.83 1.54
N CYS A 24 -11.19 7.73 2.76
CA CYS A 24 -11.21 6.51 3.58
C CYS A 24 -12.42 6.45 4.54
N GLY A 25 -13.46 7.27 4.31
CA GLY A 25 -14.61 7.48 5.21
C GLY A 25 -15.66 6.37 5.27
N GLU A 26 -15.39 5.17 4.78
CA GLU A 26 -16.20 3.97 5.03
C GLU A 26 -15.26 2.91 5.63
N SER A 27 -14.90 3.12 6.89
CA SER A 27 -14.25 2.08 7.67
C SER A 27 -15.35 1.16 8.18
N SER A 28 -15.76 0.20 7.35
CA SER A 28 -16.51 -0.96 7.82
C SER A 28 -15.69 -1.60 8.93
N THR A 29 -16.05 -1.32 10.19
CA THR A 29 -15.46 -1.93 11.39
C THR A 29 -15.99 -3.36 11.56
N GLU A 30 -16.28 -4.03 10.45
CA GLU A 30 -16.38 -5.47 10.39
C GLU A 30 -14.96 -5.99 10.47
N SER A 31 -14.44 -6.01 11.70
CA SER A 31 -13.24 -6.74 12.05
C SER A 31 -13.51 -8.18 11.64
N ALA A 32 -13.09 -8.55 10.42
CA ALA A 32 -13.16 -9.91 9.91
C ALA A 32 -12.49 -10.78 10.98
N GLY A 33 -13.33 -11.45 11.78
CA GLY A 33 -12.91 -12.03 13.04
C GLY A 33 -11.71 -12.95 12.79
N LYS A 34 -10.73 -12.92 13.70
CA LYS A 34 -9.49 -13.73 13.81
C LYS A 34 -9.54 -15.08 13.07
N LYS A 35 -9.60 -15.06 11.75
CA LYS A 35 -9.43 -16.20 10.86
C LYS A 35 -8.14 -15.89 10.17
N ASP A 36 -7.06 -16.50 10.66
CA ASP A 36 -5.73 -16.57 10.06
C ASP A 36 -5.59 -15.75 8.78
N MET A 37 -5.49 -14.42 8.92
CA MET A 37 -5.32 -13.52 7.79
C MET A 37 -3.91 -13.77 7.25
N GLY A 38 -3.84 -14.14 5.97
CA GLY A 38 -2.59 -14.41 5.28
C GLY A 38 -2.37 -13.44 4.13
N VAL A 39 -1.11 -13.31 3.70
CA VAL A 39 -0.69 -12.47 2.58
C VAL A 39 -0.37 -13.37 1.38
N GLY A 40 -1.02 -13.12 0.25
CA GLY A 40 -0.70 -13.76 -1.02
C GLY A 40 0.02 -12.78 -1.94
N LEU A 41 1.18 -13.16 -2.48
CA LEU A 41 1.90 -12.37 -3.48
C LEU A 41 2.08 -13.19 -4.76
N ALA A 42 1.45 -12.75 -5.84
CA ALA A 42 1.58 -13.36 -7.15
C ALA A 42 2.44 -12.45 -8.05
N PHE A 43 3.57 -12.96 -8.50
CA PHE A 43 4.43 -12.32 -9.48
C PHE A 43 4.00 -12.73 -10.89
N ASP A 44 3.93 -11.76 -11.80
CA ASP A 44 3.69 -12.00 -13.21
C ASP A 44 4.97 -12.51 -13.90
N VAL A 45 5.90 -11.62 -14.24
CA VAL A 45 7.19 -11.96 -14.88
C VAL A 45 8.36 -11.56 -13.99
N GLY A 46 9.46 -12.30 -14.06
CA GLY A 46 10.73 -11.98 -13.37
C GLY A 46 10.87 -12.56 -11.96
N GLY A 47 9.76 -12.90 -11.31
CA GLY A 47 9.78 -13.53 -9.99
C GLY A 47 10.32 -12.60 -8.89
N ARG A 48 10.55 -13.16 -7.70
CA ARG A 48 10.91 -12.39 -6.50
C ARG A 48 12.21 -11.58 -6.64
N ASP A 49 13.23 -12.13 -7.28
CA ASP A 49 14.59 -11.56 -7.31
C ASP A 49 14.82 -10.71 -8.57
N ASP A 50 13.86 -9.87 -8.95
CA ASP A 50 13.93 -9.02 -10.16
C ASP A 50 14.76 -7.73 -9.99
N HIS A 51 15.36 -7.52 -8.81
CA HIS A 51 16.12 -6.31 -8.44
C HIS A 51 15.37 -4.99 -8.61
N SER A 52 14.04 -5.04 -8.68
CA SER A 52 13.20 -3.89 -8.98
C SER A 52 11.86 -4.04 -8.25
N PHE A 53 10.78 -4.25 -8.98
CA PHE A 53 9.43 -4.12 -8.48
C PHE A 53 9.02 -5.32 -7.64
N ASN A 54 9.29 -6.54 -8.11
CA ASN A 54 8.95 -7.75 -7.41
C ASN A 54 9.78 -7.91 -6.13
N GLU A 55 11.07 -7.55 -6.15
CA GLU A 55 11.91 -7.57 -4.95
C GLU A 55 11.40 -6.54 -3.92
N ALA A 56 10.95 -5.38 -4.37
CA ALA A 56 10.33 -4.39 -3.48
C ALA A 56 9.02 -4.91 -2.86
N ALA A 57 8.18 -5.58 -3.63
CA ALA A 57 6.94 -6.18 -3.14
C ALA A 57 7.22 -7.30 -2.11
N ALA A 58 8.15 -8.20 -2.44
CA ALA A 58 8.63 -9.28 -1.58
C ALA A 58 9.15 -8.78 -0.23
N ARG A 59 9.98 -7.73 -0.22
CA ARG A 59 10.45 -7.10 1.04
C ARG A 59 9.31 -6.53 1.87
N GLY A 60 8.25 -6.02 1.22
CA GLY A 60 7.04 -5.58 1.90
C GLY A 60 6.31 -6.73 2.60
N VAL A 61 6.22 -7.89 1.95
CA VAL A 61 5.63 -9.10 2.53
C VAL A 61 6.46 -9.61 3.70
N ASP A 62 7.79 -9.70 3.56
CA ASP A 62 8.68 -10.10 4.67
C ASP A 62 8.52 -9.19 5.90
N LYS A 63 8.32 -7.89 5.66
CA LYS A 63 8.08 -6.92 6.72
C LYS A 63 6.72 -7.16 7.40
N ALA A 64 5.68 -7.44 6.62
CA ALA A 64 4.36 -7.75 7.15
C ALA A 64 4.37 -9.04 8.01
N GLU A 65 5.10 -10.08 7.60
CA GLU A 65 5.25 -11.29 8.43
C GLU A 65 5.88 -10.98 9.79
N LYS A 66 6.93 -10.17 9.80
CA LYS A 66 7.67 -9.81 11.03
C LYS A 66 6.87 -8.88 11.94
N GLU A 67 6.20 -7.87 11.38
CA GLU A 67 5.53 -6.84 12.16
C GLU A 67 4.10 -7.22 12.56
N LEU A 68 3.41 -8.00 11.72
CA LEU A 68 1.99 -8.32 11.88
C LEU A 68 1.74 -9.79 12.26
N GLY A 69 2.76 -10.65 12.18
CA GLY A 69 2.63 -12.08 12.51
C GLY A 69 1.71 -12.86 11.56
N VAL A 70 1.50 -12.33 10.35
CA VAL A 70 0.69 -12.97 9.31
C VAL A 70 1.51 -14.00 8.55
N LYS A 71 0.86 -15.07 8.06
CA LYS A 71 1.50 -16.04 7.15
C LYS A 71 1.51 -15.48 5.74
N SER A 72 2.59 -15.66 4.99
CA SER A 72 2.60 -15.34 3.56
C SER A 72 2.69 -16.58 2.66
N LYS A 73 2.30 -16.38 1.39
CA LYS A 73 2.53 -17.32 0.30
C LYS A 73 2.84 -16.55 -0.98
N GLU A 74 3.95 -16.90 -1.61
CA GLU A 74 4.38 -16.32 -2.86
C GLU A 74 4.22 -17.32 -4.01
N MET A 75 3.88 -16.82 -5.21
CA MET A 75 3.87 -17.61 -6.44
C MET A 75 4.36 -16.75 -7.60
N THR A 76 5.08 -17.34 -8.54
CA THR A 76 5.43 -16.71 -9.82
C THR A 76 4.70 -17.44 -10.94
N ALA A 77 4.19 -16.70 -11.94
CA ALA A 77 3.59 -17.33 -13.10
C ALA A 77 4.63 -18.24 -13.79
N GLY A 78 4.30 -19.53 -13.88
CA GLY A 78 5.05 -20.50 -14.65
C GLY A 78 4.39 -20.69 -16.02
N ASN A 79 5.21 -20.83 -17.06
CA ASN A 79 4.75 -21.30 -18.37
C ASN A 79 4.56 -22.82 -18.38
#